data_AF-A0A2G9N2G9-F1
#
_entry.id   AF-A0A2G9N2G9-F1
#
_cell.length_a   1.000
_cell.length_b   1.000
_cell.length_c   1.000
_cell.angle_alpha   90.00
_cell.angle_beta   90.00
_cell.angle_gamma   90.00
#
_symmetry.space_group_name_H-M   'P 1'
#
loop_
_entity.id
_entity.type
_entity.pdbx_description
1 polymer ?
#
loop_
_entity_poly.entity_id
_entity_poly.type
_entity_poly.pdbx_seq_one_letter_code
_entity_poly.pdbx_strand_id
1 'polypeptide(L)'
;MITKQDLQRIASKNRIKDLAFMEKDYALTWVLKAIYSNQKLSEILAFKGGTCISKIYAENYRLSEDLDFSIYKNQQLTLEELVKELGKSFEQVKEEGSPELSVKNYEQQSNQGYLSVKIKYLGPLAHPGEIKFEVSLKEQVLYAFEHLPLKDQNYEDVGEFKIHCYSIYEIISEKVRAIMQRGKSRDYYDVWMLTTKEEFKRKMLMDAPKIMRLVSEKCEKNNIDFEPELIFDESRINEAKNYWNDALGRMVSELPDFEKVIKELKEEFFVVDELNLFSHDLEVEHLDNINRHHETQPLLLRASQLIEKKLDSKKKSEVLKAIKTCTEIVKHQQYTGVLSHLTRIFMKLQKDRDKDIKQAAEQFMHLIRK
;
A
#
# COMPACT_ATOMS: atom_id res chain seq x y z
N MET A 1 19.60 -25.39 12.47
CA MET A 1 18.77 -24.59 13.38
C MET A 1 19.66 -23.77 14.31
N ILE A 2 19.45 -22.46 14.34
CA ILE A 2 20.07 -21.55 15.32
C ILE A 2 19.79 -21.99 16.76
N THR A 3 20.64 -21.57 17.69
CA THR A 3 20.44 -21.86 19.10
C THR A 3 19.55 -20.81 19.78
N LYS A 4 19.09 -21.10 21.00
CA LYS A 4 18.44 -20.09 21.86
C LYS A 4 19.35 -18.88 22.13
N GLN A 5 20.66 -19.09 22.24
CA GLN A 5 21.63 -18.01 22.45
C GLN A 5 21.75 -17.11 21.22
N ASP A 6 21.76 -17.70 20.02
CA ASP A 6 21.71 -16.95 18.76
C ASP A 6 20.44 -16.12 18.67
N LEU A 7 19.30 -16.72 19.00
CA LEU A 7 18.01 -16.04 18.99
C LEU A 7 18.01 -14.83 19.96
N GLN A 8 18.59 -14.97 21.16
CA GLN A 8 18.72 -13.86 22.12
C GLN A 8 19.63 -12.74 21.59
N ARG A 9 20.73 -13.09 20.91
CA ARG A 9 21.64 -12.14 20.27
C ARG A 9 20.92 -11.37 19.15
N ILE A 10 20.17 -12.07 18.30
CA ILE A 10 19.38 -11.49 17.20
C ILE A 10 18.27 -10.58 17.76
N ALA A 11 17.52 -11.04 18.77
CA ALA A 11 16.48 -10.24 19.42
C ALA A 11 17.05 -8.94 20.01
N SER A 12 18.20 -9.03 20.69
CA SER A 12 18.88 -7.86 21.26
C SER A 12 19.35 -6.87 20.18
N LYS A 13 19.93 -7.37 19.08
CA LYS A 13 20.35 -6.56 17.93
C LYS A 13 19.17 -5.80 17.31
N ASN A 14 18.02 -6.47 17.19
CA ASN A 14 16.80 -5.89 16.62
C ASN A 14 15.94 -5.13 17.65
N ARG A 15 16.39 -5.02 18.91
CA ARG A 15 15.68 -4.37 20.03
C ARG A 15 14.28 -4.95 20.27
N ILE A 16 14.10 -6.24 20.01
CA ILE A 16 12.86 -6.98 20.28
C ILE A 16 13.01 -7.67 21.63
N LYS A 17 12.11 -7.35 22.57
CA LYS A 17 12.14 -7.91 23.93
C LYS A 17 11.48 -9.30 24.02
N ASP A 18 10.48 -9.54 23.18
CA ASP A 18 9.75 -10.80 23.16
C ASP A 18 10.50 -11.85 22.33
N LEU A 19 11.13 -12.79 23.01
CA LEU A 19 11.93 -13.83 22.37
C LEU A 19 11.07 -14.84 21.60
N ALA A 20 9.83 -15.11 22.04
CA ALA A 20 8.91 -16.01 21.32
C ALA A 20 8.45 -15.37 20.01
N PHE A 21 8.28 -14.05 20.00
CA PHE A 21 7.98 -13.30 18.80
C PHE A 21 9.16 -13.31 17.80
N MET A 22 10.40 -13.21 18.30
CA MET A 22 11.60 -13.39 17.47
C MET A 22 11.71 -14.83 16.92
N GLU A 23 11.40 -15.85 17.73
CA GLU A 23 11.37 -17.25 17.27
C GLU A 23 10.32 -17.46 16.18
N LYS A 24 9.16 -16.81 16.31
CA LYS A 24 8.12 -16.87 15.28
C LYS A 24 8.58 -16.23 13.97
N ASP A 25 9.26 -15.09 14.02
CA ASP A 25 9.88 -14.47 12.83
C ASP A 25 10.91 -15.39 12.16
N TYR A 26 11.69 -16.13 12.95
CA TYR A 26 12.60 -17.16 12.46
C TYR A 26 11.84 -18.31 11.76
N ALA A 27 10.79 -18.84 12.39
CA ALA A 27 9.96 -19.89 11.82
C ALA A 27 9.24 -19.44 10.53
N LEU A 28 8.75 -18.20 10.48
CA LEU A 28 8.17 -17.58 9.28
C LEU A 28 9.16 -17.57 8.11
N THR A 29 10.42 -17.27 8.41
CA THR A 29 11.49 -17.23 7.39
C THR A 29 11.77 -18.63 6.82
N TRP A 30 11.76 -19.67 7.65
CA TRP A 30 11.87 -21.06 7.21
C TRP A 30 10.65 -21.53 6.40
N VAL A 31 9.44 -21.14 6.79
CA VAL A 31 8.24 -21.44 6.00
C VAL A 31 8.32 -20.77 4.62
N LEU A 32 8.77 -19.51 4.54
CA LEU A 32 9.03 -18.84 3.27
C LEU A 32 10.05 -19.60 2.42
N LYS A 33 11.17 -20.04 3.02
CA LYS A 33 12.16 -20.86 2.31
C LYS A 33 11.54 -22.16 1.79
N ALA A 34 10.75 -22.87 2.61
CA ALA A 34 10.08 -24.10 2.20
C ALA A 34 9.18 -23.88 0.97
N ILE A 35 8.39 -22.80 0.98
CA ILE A 35 7.50 -22.46 -0.13
C ILE A 35 8.28 -22.15 -1.40
N TYR A 36 9.33 -21.34 -1.31
CA TYR A 36 10.08 -20.87 -2.48
C TYR A 36 11.15 -21.85 -2.96
N SER A 37 11.45 -22.90 -2.19
CA SER A 37 12.18 -24.09 -2.65
C SER A 37 11.29 -25.12 -3.36
N ASN A 38 9.96 -25.02 -3.20
CA ASN A 38 9.00 -25.88 -3.89
C ASN A 38 8.69 -25.33 -5.29
N GLN A 39 8.93 -26.15 -6.32
CA GLN A 39 8.74 -25.73 -7.72
C GLN A 39 7.30 -25.27 -8.02
N LYS A 40 6.28 -25.98 -7.54
CA LYS A 40 4.88 -25.59 -7.79
C LYS A 40 4.51 -24.35 -6.98
N LEU A 41 4.76 -24.36 -5.67
CA LEU A 41 4.33 -23.25 -4.81
C LEU A 41 5.03 -21.93 -5.14
N SER A 42 6.32 -21.97 -5.48
CA SER A 42 7.10 -20.78 -5.85
C SER A 42 6.60 -20.06 -7.10
N GLU A 43 6.01 -20.79 -8.05
CA GLU A 43 5.45 -20.24 -9.28
C GLU A 43 4.03 -19.68 -9.11
N ILE A 44 3.25 -20.25 -8.18
CA ILE A 44 1.82 -19.92 -8.03
C ILE A 44 1.55 -18.89 -6.92
N LEU A 45 2.42 -18.79 -5.90
CA LEU A 45 2.19 -17.96 -4.72
C LEU A 45 3.00 -16.67 -4.77
N ALA A 46 2.29 -15.54 -4.80
CA ALA A 46 2.88 -14.21 -4.64
C ALA A 46 2.75 -13.74 -3.19
N PHE A 47 3.88 -13.56 -2.51
CA PHE A 47 3.94 -13.10 -1.12
C PHE A 47 3.58 -11.62 -0.97
N LYS A 48 2.75 -11.30 0.03
CA LYS A 48 2.20 -9.96 0.27
C LYS A 48 2.06 -9.65 1.77
N GLY A 49 1.40 -8.53 2.08
CA GLY A 49 1.07 -8.14 3.45
C GLY A 49 2.25 -7.55 4.24
N GLY A 50 2.08 -7.45 5.56
CA GLY A 50 3.04 -6.78 6.45
C GLY A 50 4.37 -7.52 6.56
N THR A 51 4.34 -8.85 6.52
CA THR A 51 5.53 -9.70 6.59
C THR A 51 6.39 -9.58 5.32
N CYS A 52 5.76 -9.34 4.17
CA CYS A 52 6.49 -9.04 2.93
C CYS A 52 7.24 -7.70 3.02
N ILE A 53 6.64 -6.67 3.63
CA ILE A 53 7.33 -5.41 3.86
C ILE A 53 8.56 -5.62 4.74
N SER A 54 8.40 -6.29 5.89
CA SER A 54 9.49 -6.50 6.84
C SER A 54 10.62 -7.38 6.30
N LYS A 55 10.29 -8.38 5.46
CA LYS A 55 11.27 -9.35 4.94
C LYS A 55 11.96 -8.93 3.66
N ILE A 56 11.30 -8.14 2.80
CA ILE A 56 11.79 -7.87 1.43
C ILE A 56 12.17 -6.39 1.24
N TYR A 57 11.47 -5.48 1.90
CA TYR A 57 11.53 -4.07 1.54
C TYR A 57 12.21 -3.21 2.60
N ALA A 58 11.89 -3.40 3.87
CA ALA A 58 12.19 -2.44 4.92
C ALA A 58 13.02 -3.06 6.05
N GLU A 59 14.18 -2.47 6.33
CA GLU A 59 14.91 -2.72 7.57
C GLU A 59 14.27 -1.94 8.72
N ASN A 60 14.37 -2.47 9.94
CA ASN A 60 13.78 -1.85 11.14
C ASN A 60 12.31 -1.47 10.93
N TYR A 61 11.57 -2.38 10.31
CA TYR A 61 10.12 -2.30 10.19
C TYR A 61 9.47 -3.03 11.35
N ARG A 62 8.14 -2.86 11.52
CA ARG A 62 7.44 -3.69 12.51
C ARG A 62 7.52 -5.16 12.09
N LEU A 63 7.68 -6.05 13.04
CA LEU A 63 7.54 -7.47 12.76
C LEU A 63 6.05 -7.83 12.51
N SER A 64 5.85 -9.01 11.95
CA SER A 64 4.53 -9.53 11.60
C SER A 64 4.52 -11.03 11.81
N GLU A 65 3.34 -11.59 12.05
CA GLU A 65 3.17 -12.96 12.57
C GLU A 65 2.51 -13.93 11.60
N ASP A 66 1.93 -13.39 10.54
CA ASP A 66 1.12 -14.11 9.57
C ASP A 66 1.87 -14.15 8.23
N LEU A 67 1.57 -15.13 7.39
CA LEU A 67 2.02 -15.14 6.00
C LEU A 67 0.82 -15.03 5.08
N ASP A 68 0.78 -13.94 4.32
CA ASP A 68 -0.27 -13.65 3.36
C ASP A 68 0.25 -13.85 1.93
N PHE A 69 -0.51 -14.57 1.11
CA PHE A 69 -0.23 -14.79 -0.30
C PHE A 69 -1.45 -14.51 -1.16
N SER A 70 -1.21 -14.32 -2.45
CA SER A 70 -2.23 -14.35 -3.48
C SER A 70 -1.84 -15.33 -4.57
N ILE A 71 -2.84 -15.94 -5.19
CA ILE A 71 -2.63 -16.75 -6.40
C ILE A 71 -2.17 -15.83 -7.54
N TYR A 72 -1.05 -16.19 -8.16
CA TYR A 72 -0.48 -15.45 -9.28
C TYR A 72 -0.97 -15.98 -10.63
N LYS A 73 -1.10 -15.10 -11.64
CA LYS A 73 -1.43 -15.43 -13.05
C LYS A 73 -2.66 -16.34 -13.24
N ASN A 74 -3.69 -16.23 -12.38
CA ASN A 74 -4.92 -17.03 -12.44
C ASN A 74 -4.70 -18.55 -12.42
N GLN A 75 -3.63 -19.00 -11.77
CA GLN A 75 -3.41 -20.42 -11.55
C GLN A 75 -4.49 -20.99 -10.63
N GLN A 76 -4.65 -22.32 -10.62
CA GLN A 76 -5.58 -22.99 -9.72
C GLN A 76 -4.80 -23.72 -8.64
N LEU A 77 -5.27 -23.61 -7.41
CA LEU A 77 -4.73 -24.32 -6.27
C LEU A 77 -5.88 -24.70 -5.35
N THR A 78 -6.06 -26.01 -5.12
CA THR A 78 -7.02 -26.46 -4.11
C THR A 78 -6.37 -26.50 -2.74
N LEU A 79 -7.21 -26.56 -1.69
CA LEU A 79 -6.72 -26.67 -0.32
C LEU A 79 -5.90 -27.93 -0.11
N GLU A 80 -6.35 -29.06 -0.65
CA GLU A 80 -5.69 -30.36 -0.54
C GLU A 80 -4.33 -30.35 -1.25
N GLU A 81 -4.25 -29.73 -2.43
CA GLU A 81 -3.00 -29.56 -3.14
C GLU A 81 -2.02 -28.67 -2.36
N LEU A 82 -2.50 -27.55 -1.82
CA LEU A 82 -1.68 -26.66 -0.99
C LEU A 82 -1.11 -27.39 0.22
N VAL A 83 -1.95 -28.11 0.98
CA VAL A 83 -1.52 -28.86 2.17
C VAL A 83 -0.52 -29.96 1.80
N LYS A 84 -0.75 -30.67 0.71
CA LYS A 84 0.16 -31.72 0.22
C LYS A 84 1.53 -31.14 -0.14
N GLU A 85 1.57 -30.04 -0.88
CA GLU A 85 2.83 -29.41 -1.29
C GLU A 85 3.54 -28.76 -0.10
N LEU A 86 2.83 -28.16 0.86
CA LEU A 86 3.41 -27.67 2.12
C LEU A 86 4.07 -28.81 2.90
N GLY A 87 3.41 -29.97 3.03
CA GLY A 87 3.96 -31.14 3.71
C GLY A 87 5.29 -31.59 3.12
N LYS A 88 5.37 -31.75 1.79
CA LYS A 88 6.62 -32.08 1.09
C LYS A 88 7.70 -31.02 1.33
N SER A 89 7.32 -29.75 1.27
CA SER A 89 8.24 -28.62 1.46
C SER A 89 8.83 -28.62 2.86
N PHE A 90 8.04 -28.96 3.89
CA PHE A 90 8.51 -29.08 5.26
C PHE A 90 9.45 -30.27 5.47
N GLU A 91 9.20 -31.41 4.83
CA GLU A 91 10.13 -32.54 4.83
C GLU A 91 11.48 -32.17 4.20
N GLN A 92 11.46 -31.44 3.09
CA GLN A 92 12.67 -30.98 2.41
C GLN A 92 13.51 -30.05 3.30
N VAL A 93 12.92 -28.98 3.86
CA VAL A 93 13.70 -28.03 4.69
C VAL A 93 14.13 -28.61 6.03
N LYS A 94 13.49 -29.70 6.50
CA LYS A 94 13.92 -30.42 7.69
C LYS A 94 15.32 -31.02 7.51
N GLU A 95 15.65 -31.51 6.31
CA GLU A 95 16.99 -32.01 5.99
C GLU A 95 18.05 -30.89 6.01
N GLU A 96 17.62 -29.65 5.79
CA GLU A 96 18.45 -28.44 5.87
C GLU A 96 18.57 -27.88 7.30
N GLY A 97 17.94 -28.52 8.29
CA GLY A 97 18.03 -28.13 9.69
C GLY A 97 17.04 -27.04 10.11
N SER A 98 15.87 -26.96 9.45
CA SER A 98 14.77 -26.11 9.89
C SER A 98 14.26 -26.47 11.30
N PRO A 99 13.47 -25.59 11.96
CA PRO A 99 12.54 -25.99 13.01
C PRO A 99 11.64 -27.14 12.55
N GLU A 100 11.06 -27.89 13.50
CA GLU A 100 10.00 -28.83 13.13
C GLU A 100 8.79 -28.04 12.63
N LEU A 101 8.34 -28.30 11.40
CA LEU A 101 7.18 -27.66 10.79
C LEU A 101 6.14 -28.73 10.45
N SER A 102 4.88 -28.47 10.74
CA SER A 102 3.78 -29.35 10.34
C SER A 102 2.47 -28.60 10.15
N VAL A 103 1.60 -29.11 9.28
CA VAL A 103 0.24 -28.58 9.13
C VAL A 103 -0.61 -29.04 10.31
N LYS A 104 -1.18 -28.10 11.07
CA LYS A 104 -2.03 -28.37 12.24
C LYS A 104 -3.50 -28.50 11.85
N ASN A 105 -4.01 -27.50 11.12
CA ASN A 105 -5.35 -27.50 10.57
C ASN A 105 -5.38 -26.66 9.30
N TYR A 106 -6.44 -26.83 8.51
CA TYR A 106 -6.64 -26.10 7.28
C TYR A 106 -8.12 -26.03 6.96
N GLU A 107 -8.53 -24.93 6.33
CA GLU A 107 -9.91 -24.69 5.93
C GLU A 107 -9.96 -23.81 4.68
N GLN A 108 -10.97 -24.03 3.85
CA GLN A 108 -11.30 -23.11 2.76
C GLN A 108 -12.44 -22.21 3.21
N GLN A 109 -12.17 -20.91 3.27
CA GLN A 109 -13.18 -19.92 3.63
C GLN A 109 -13.90 -19.47 2.36
N SER A 110 -14.81 -20.32 1.88
CA SER A 110 -15.49 -20.19 0.58
C SER A 110 -16.11 -18.80 0.34
N ASN A 111 -16.73 -18.23 1.38
CA ASN A 111 -17.37 -16.90 1.30
C ASN A 111 -16.35 -15.78 1.11
N GLN A 112 -15.19 -15.88 1.76
CA GLN A 112 -14.14 -14.87 1.72
C GLN A 112 -13.15 -15.08 0.57
N GLY A 113 -13.09 -16.29 -0.01
CA GLY A 113 -12.18 -16.62 -1.11
C GLY A 113 -10.74 -16.82 -0.64
N TYR A 114 -10.54 -17.43 0.53
CA TYR A 114 -9.22 -17.73 1.09
C TYR A 114 -9.02 -19.22 1.34
N LEU A 115 -7.79 -19.69 1.14
CA LEU A 115 -7.28 -20.92 1.74
C LEU A 115 -6.53 -20.54 3.02
N SER A 116 -6.89 -21.14 4.15
CA SER A 116 -6.27 -20.87 5.45
C SER A 116 -5.63 -22.15 5.97
N VAL A 117 -4.37 -22.07 6.37
CA VAL A 117 -3.60 -23.17 6.94
C VAL A 117 -2.94 -22.66 8.23
N LYS A 118 -3.11 -23.36 9.36
CA LYS A 118 -2.25 -23.12 10.52
C LYS A 118 -1.08 -24.09 10.50
N ILE A 119 0.11 -23.53 10.52
CA ILE A 119 1.36 -24.26 10.57
C ILE A 119 1.83 -24.25 12.02
N LYS A 120 2.03 -25.44 12.60
CA LYS A 120 2.69 -25.61 13.89
C LYS A 120 4.20 -25.61 13.67
N TYR A 121 4.93 -24.93 14.56
CA TYR A 121 6.39 -25.02 14.60
C TYR A 121 6.90 -25.38 15.99
N LEU A 122 8.08 -26.01 16.06
CA LEU A 122 8.87 -26.18 17.29
C LEU A 122 10.30 -25.70 17.03
N GLY A 123 10.64 -24.56 17.61
CA GLY A 123 11.93 -23.88 17.40
C GLY A 123 12.91 -24.00 18.57
N PRO A 124 13.97 -23.16 18.60
CA PRO A 124 15.03 -23.17 19.61
C PRO A 124 14.59 -22.94 21.08
N LEU A 125 13.40 -22.38 21.32
CA LEU A 125 12.83 -22.21 22.65
C LEU A 125 12.12 -23.47 23.15
N ALA A 126 11.96 -24.50 22.31
CA ALA A 126 11.28 -25.75 22.62
C ALA A 126 9.84 -25.57 23.12
N HIS A 127 9.18 -24.49 22.70
CA HIS A 127 7.75 -24.26 22.91
C HIS A 127 7.02 -24.27 21.56
N PRO A 128 5.93 -25.04 21.42
CA PRO A 128 5.21 -25.10 20.16
C PRO A 128 4.48 -23.78 19.89
N GLY A 129 4.70 -23.23 18.70
CA GLY A 129 4.03 -22.03 18.22
C GLY A 129 3.23 -22.29 16.95
N GLU A 130 2.47 -21.27 16.52
CA GLU A 130 1.60 -21.34 15.36
C GLU A 130 1.80 -20.13 14.43
N ILE A 131 1.82 -20.42 13.14
CA ILE A 131 1.83 -19.44 12.04
C ILE A 131 0.52 -19.57 11.29
N LYS A 132 -0.13 -18.42 11.06
CA LYS A 132 -1.27 -18.34 10.16
C LYS A 132 -0.75 -18.15 8.74
N PHE A 133 -1.14 -19.03 7.83
CA PHE A 133 -0.80 -18.98 6.42
C PHE A 133 -2.09 -18.83 5.62
N GLU A 134 -2.23 -17.73 4.88
CA GLU A 134 -3.43 -17.43 4.10
C GLU A 134 -3.10 -17.19 2.63
N VAL A 135 -3.91 -17.78 1.75
CA VAL A 135 -3.83 -17.56 0.30
C VAL A 135 -5.15 -16.98 -0.19
N SER A 136 -5.13 -15.75 -0.70
CA SER A 136 -6.27 -15.15 -1.38
C SER A 136 -6.42 -15.73 -2.79
N LEU A 137 -7.60 -16.26 -3.09
CA LEU A 137 -7.97 -16.83 -4.38
C LEU A 137 -8.61 -15.80 -5.32
N LYS A 138 -9.09 -14.68 -4.77
CA LYS A 138 -9.84 -13.65 -5.53
C LYS A 138 -9.00 -12.42 -5.88
N GLU A 139 -7.89 -12.22 -5.19
CA GLU A 139 -7.06 -11.03 -5.39
C GLU A 139 -6.38 -11.06 -6.76
N GLN A 140 -6.57 -10.01 -7.56
CA GLN A 140 -5.87 -9.86 -8.82
C GLN A 140 -4.54 -9.14 -8.58
N VAL A 141 -3.44 -9.88 -8.77
CA VAL A 141 -2.09 -9.32 -8.70
C VAL A 141 -1.80 -8.52 -9.97
N LEU A 142 -1.67 -7.19 -9.85
CA LEU A 142 -1.37 -6.33 -11.01
C LEU A 142 0.14 -6.19 -11.21
N TYR A 143 0.88 -5.94 -10.13
CA TYR A 143 2.33 -5.82 -10.16
C TYR A 143 3.00 -6.68 -9.08
N ALA A 144 3.60 -7.79 -9.51
CA ALA A 144 4.51 -8.61 -8.72
C ALA A 144 5.94 -8.53 -9.27
N PHE A 145 6.93 -8.66 -8.39
CA PHE A 145 8.29 -8.93 -8.77
C PHE A 145 8.58 -10.42 -8.67
N GLU A 146 9.28 -10.92 -9.68
CA GLU A 146 9.83 -12.26 -9.68
C GLU A 146 11.17 -12.23 -8.91
N HIS A 147 11.26 -13.01 -7.84
CA HIS A 147 12.50 -13.43 -7.20
C HIS A 147 13.36 -12.33 -6.54
N LEU A 148 12.82 -11.63 -5.55
CA LEU A 148 13.61 -10.74 -4.67
C LEU A 148 14.25 -11.52 -3.51
N PRO A 149 15.51 -11.23 -3.11
CA PRO A 149 16.12 -11.82 -1.94
C PRO A 149 15.50 -11.25 -0.65
N LEU A 150 15.68 -11.95 0.46
CA LEU A 150 15.44 -11.36 1.78
C LEU A 150 16.32 -10.11 1.97
N LYS A 151 15.72 -9.08 2.56
CA LYS A 151 16.40 -7.83 2.91
C LYS A 151 17.30 -8.04 4.12
N ASP A 152 16.82 -8.78 5.12
CA ASP A 152 17.58 -9.11 6.32
C ASP A 152 18.15 -10.54 6.24
N GLN A 153 19.44 -10.69 6.54
CA GLN A 153 20.11 -11.98 6.70
C GLN A 153 20.36 -12.27 8.18
N ASN A 154 19.34 -12.07 9.01
CA ASN A 154 19.44 -12.26 10.46
C ASN A 154 19.66 -13.73 10.87
N TYR A 155 19.34 -14.67 9.98
CA TYR A 155 19.40 -16.11 10.24
C TYR A 155 20.33 -16.79 9.23
N GLU A 156 21.58 -16.98 9.64
CA GLU A 156 22.64 -17.52 8.77
C GLU A 156 22.32 -18.95 8.28
N ASP A 157 21.64 -19.77 9.09
CA ASP A 157 21.33 -21.16 8.77
C ASP A 157 20.15 -21.33 7.80
N VAL A 158 19.35 -20.29 7.59
CA VAL A 158 18.33 -20.28 6.54
C VAL A 158 18.99 -20.21 5.16
N GLY A 159 20.17 -19.60 5.04
CA GLY A 159 20.83 -19.40 3.75
C GLY A 159 20.04 -18.49 2.79
N GLU A 160 20.51 -18.43 1.54
CA GLU A 160 19.95 -17.52 0.53
C GLU A 160 18.86 -18.19 -0.30
N PHE A 161 17.77 -17.45 -0.54
CA PHE A 161 16.71 -17.84 -1.46
C PHE A 161 16.01 -16.57 -1.98
N LYS A 162 15.19 -16.74 -3.03
CA LYS A 162 14.46 -15.65 -3.66
C LYS A 162 12.96 -15.89 -3.60
N ILE A 163 12.21 -14.82 -3.46
CA ILE A 163 10.77 -14.83 -3.18
C ILE A 163 10.04 -14.14 -4.33
N HIS A 164 9.01 -14.82 -4.87
CA HIS A 164 8.04 -14.19 -5.75
C HIS A 164 7.05 -13.38 -4.90
N CYS A 165 7.06 -12.06 -5.02
CA CYS A 165 6.32 -11.20 -4.09
C CYS A 165 5.69 -10.00 -4.80
N TYR A 166 4.74 -9.38 -4.11
CA TYR A 166 4.13 -8.15 -4.55
C TYR A 166 5.16 -7.04 -4.70
N SER A 167 4.98 -6.19 -5.71
CA SER A 167 5.71 -4.94 -5.78
C SER A 167 5.35 -4.04 -4.61
N ILE A 168 6.25 -3.13 -4.22
CA ILE A 168 5.95 -2.18 -3.15
C ILE A 168 4.72 -1.32 -3.48
N TYR A 169 4.50 -0.99 -4.75
CA TYR A 169 3.33 -0.25 -5.21
C TYR A 169 2.04 -1.02 -4.96
N GLU A 170 2.04 -2.32 -5.24
CA GLU A 170 0.89 -3.22 -4.99
C GLU A 170 0.57 -3.29 -3.49
N ILE A 171 1.61 -3.44 -2.65
CA ILE A 171 1.46 -3.50 -1.18
C ILE A 171 0.90 -2.19 -0.64
N ILE A 172 1.48 -1.04 -1.03
CA ILE A 172 1.01 0.28 -0.59
C ILE A 172 -0.45 0.46 -0.98
N SER A 173 -0.80 0.10 -2.21
CA SER A 173 -2.16 0.27 -2.71
C SER A 173 -3.18 -0.55 -1.91
N GLU A 174 -2.83 -1.79 -1.55
CA GLU A 174 -3.67 -2.61 -0.66
C GLU A 174 -3.80 -2.06 0.74
N LYS A 175 -2.73 -1.47 1.27
CA LYS A 175 -2.70 -0.87 2.61
C LYS A 175 -3.55 0.39 2.69
N VAL A 176 -3.43 1.28 1.71
CA VAL A 176 -4.29 2.47 1.58
C VAL A 176 -5.75 2.06 1.44
N ARG A 177 -6.07 1.13 0.53
CA ARG A 177 -7.43 0.57 0.39
C ARG A 177 -7.92 -0.09 1.68
N ALA A 178 -7.07 -0.79 2.43
CA ALA A 178 -7.44 -1.38 3.72
C ALA A 178 -7.79 -0.33 4.78
N ILE A 179 -7.09 0.81 4.82
CA ILE A 179 -7.48 1.94 5.69
C ILE A 179 -8.87 2.42 5.30
N MET A 180 -9.14 2.66 4.01
CA MET A 180 -10.45 3.05 3.48
C MET A 180 -11.53 1.97 3.66
N GLN A 181 -11.17 0.71 3.90
CA GLN A 181 -12.14 -0.35 4.18
C GLN A 181 -12.47 -0.45 5.67
N ARG A 182 -11.45 -0.44 6.54
CA ARG A 182 -11.61 -0.84 7.95
C ARG A 182 -10.86 -0.02 9.01
N GLY A 183 -9.94 0.87 8.63
CA GLY A 183 -9.26 1.77 9.58
C GLY A 183 -8.49 1.08 10.72
N LYS A 184 -7.71 0.03 10.47
CA LYS A 184 -6.96 -0.70 11.53
C LYS A 184 -5.59 -0.08 11.80
N SER A 185 -5.14 -0.11 13.05
CA SER A 185 -3.88 0.46 13.54
C SER A 185 -2.66 0.05 12.71
N ARG A 186 -2.54 -1.25 12.39
CA ARG A 186 -1.42 -1.79 11.60
C ARG A 186 -1.38 -1.21 10.19
N ASP A 187 -2.53 -0.96 9.58
CA ASP A 187 -2.58 -0.40 8.22
C ASP A 187 -2.16 1.08 8.23
N TYR A 188 -2.59 1.87 9.22
CA TYR A 188 -2.10 3.25 9.41
C TYR A 188 -0.59 3.32 9.64
N TYR A 189 -0.05 2.49 10.54
CA TYR A 189 1.39 2.41 10.76
C TYR A 189 2.13 2.08 9.46
N ASP A 190 1.60 1.10 8.70
CA ASP A 190 2.24 0.66 7.48
C ASP A 190 2.28 1.78 6.43
N VAL A 191 1.14 2.45 6.17
CA VAL A 191 1.09 3.55 5.19
C VAL A 191 1.94 4.74 5.65
N TRP A 192 1.90 5.10 6.94
CA TRP A 192 2.75 6.16 7.48
C TRP A 192 4.24 5.86 7.29
N MET A 193 4.69 4.64 7.60
CA MET A 193 6.09 4.25 7.39
C MET A 193 6.49 4.31 5.91
N LEU A 194 5.61 3.87 5.01
CA LEU A 194 5.86 3.86 3.57
C LEU A 194 5.81 5.26 2.93
N THR A 195 5.18 6.23 3.59
CA THR A 195 5.11 7.63 3.13
C THR A 195 6.18 8.53 3.75
N THR A 196 6.71 8.19 4.93
CA THR A 196 7.68 9.03 5.66
C THR A 196 9.12 8.54 5.56
N LYS A 197 9.39 7.24 5.43
CA LYS A 197 10.77 6.75 5.23
C LYS A 197 11.27 7.13 3.84
N GLU A 198 12.41 7.83 3.78
CA GLU A 198 13.02 8.34 2.55
C GLU A 198 13.11 7.33 1.40
N GLU A 199 13.45 6.07 1.69
CA GLU A 199 13.57 5.00 0.70
C GLU A 199 12.24 4.70 -0.04
N PHE A 200 11.10 4.86 0.66
CA PHE A 200 9.77 4.63 0.12
C PHE A 200 9.10 5.93 -0.31
N LYS A 201 9.25 7.01 0.46
CA LYS A 201 8.75 8.35 0.16
C LYS A 201 9.14 8.79 -1.25
N ARG A 202 10.42 8.60 -1.64
CA ARG A 202 10.85 8.95 -2.99
C ARG A 202 10.09 8.17 -4.07
N LYS A 203 9.86 6.86 -3.87
CA LYS A 203 9.09 6.02 -4.81
C LYS A 203 7.61 6.42 -4.84
N MET A 204 7.03 6.71 -3.67
CA MET A 204 5.68 7.22 -3.52
C MET A 204 5.46 8.49 -4.34
N LEU A 205 6.36 9.46 -4.21
CA LEU A 205 6.25 10.74 -4.91
C LEU A 205 6.49 10.61 -6.42
N MET A 206 7.46 9.79 -6.84
CA MET A 206 7.77 9.59 -8.26
C MET A 206 6.64 8.88 -9.02
N ASP A 207 5.98 7.92 -8.37
CA ASP A 207 4.96 7.08 -8.98
C ASP A 207 3.56 7.32 -8.39
N ALA A 208 3.34 8.47 -7.76
CA ALA A 208 2.06 8.83 -7.15
C ALA A 208 0.84 8.55 -8.06
N PRO A 209 0.86 8.92 -9.36
CA PRO A 209 -0.27 8.66 -10.26
C PRO A 209 -0.57 7.17 -10.44
N LYS A 210 0.49 6.37 -10.54
CA LYS A 210 0.40 4.91 -10.68
C LYS A 210 -0.17 4.30 -9.40
N ILE A 211 0.29 4.76 -8.24
CA ILE A 211 -0.17 4.25 -6.94
C ILE A 211 -1.64 4.59 -6.73
N MET A 212 -2.05 5.84 -6.94
CA MET A 212 -3.44 6.23 -6.73
C MET A 212 -4.38 5.53 -7.71
N ARG A 213 -3.96 5.34 -8.96
CA ARG A 213 -4.69 4.48 -9.92
C ARG A 213 -4.84 3.05 -9.40
N LEU A 214 -3.77 2.45 -8.87
CA LEU A 214 -3.83 1.11 -8.30
C LEU A 214 -4.74 1.02 -7.08
N VAL A 215 -4.77 2.06 -6.23
CA VAL A 215 -5.71 2.16 -5.11
C VAL A 215 -7.15 2.18 -5.64
N SER A 216 -7.46 3.03 -6.63
CA SER A 216 -8.79 3.10 -7.26
C SER A 216 -9.23 1.75 -7.84
N GLU A 217 -8.39 1.12 -8.67
CA GLU A 217 -8.69 -0.18 -9.28
C GLU A 217 -8.91 -1.28 -8.23
N LYS A 218 -8.21 -1.21 -7.08
CA LYS A 218 -8.40 -2.15 -5.97
C LYS A 218 -9.65 -1.83 -5.15
N CYS A 219 -9.99 -0.56 -4.95
CA CYS A 219 -11.23 -0.15 -4.29
C CYS A 219 -12.45 -0.66 -5.07
N GLU A 220 -12.50 -0.39 -6.38
CA GLU A 220 -13.58 -0.83 -7.27
C GLU A 220 -13.80 -2.36 -7.21
N LYS A 221 -12.73 -3.15 -7.31
CA LYS A 221 -12.81 -4.62 -7.26
C LYS A 221 -13.29 -5.16 -5.91
N ASN A 222 -13.10 -4.39 -4.85
CA ASN A 222 -13.55 -4.74 -3.51
C ASN A 222 -14.91 -4.12 -3.17
N ASN A 223 -15.59 -3.48 -4.14
CA ASN A 223 -16.83 -2.73 -3.95
C ASN A 223 -16.70 -1.65 -2.85
N ILE A 224 -15.59 -0.94 -2.88
CA ILE A 224 -15.30 0.20 -2.01
C ILE A 224 -15.24 1.42 -2.93
N ASP A 225 -15.97 2.48 -2.59
CA ASP A 225 -15.85 3.74 -3.31
C ASP A 225 -14.48 4.36 -3.00
N PHE A 226 -13.78 4.78 -4.05
CA PHE A 226 -12.47 5.40 -3.90
C PHE A 226 -12.62 6.84 -3.39
N GLU A 227 -12.45 6.99 -2.08
CA GLU A 227 -12.53 8.26 -1.37
C GLU A 227 -11.27 8.43 -0.49
N PRO A 228 -10.22 9.11 -1.01
CA PRO A 228 -8.98 9.44 -0.28
C PRO A 228 -9.21 9.95 1.15
N GLU A 229 -10.31 10.67 1.35
CA GLU A 229 -10.71 11.32 2.59
C GLU A 229 -11.08 10.32 3.69
N LEU A 230 -11.55 9.12 3.33
CA LEU A 230 -11.81 8.05 4.29
C LEU A 230 -10.54 7.63 5.04
N ILE A 231 -9.35 7.94 4.56
CA ILE A 231 -8.12 7.69 5.34
C ILE A 231 -8.10 8.53 6.62
N PHE A 232 -8.75 9.69 6.64
CA PHE A 232 -8.73 10.61 7.77
C PHE A 232 -10.10 10.81 8.43
N ASP A 233 -11.07 9.97 8.11
CA ASP A 233 -12.37 9.96 8.78
C ASP A 233 -12.22 9.64 10.28
N GLU A 234 -12.97 10.38 11.11
CA GLU A 234 -12.85 10.31 12.57
C GLU A 234 -13.16 8.91 13.11
N SER A 235 -14.11 8.18 12.51
CA SER A 235 -14.49 6.84 13.00
C SER A 235 -13.33 5.85 12.83
N ARG A 236 -12.61 5.94 11.70
CA ARG A 236 -11.46 5.08 11.39
C ARG A 236 -10.23 5.44 12.19
N ILE A 237 -9.97 6.74 12.37
CA ILE A 237 -8.90 7.21 13.24
C ILE A 237 -9.14 6.74 14.67
N ASN A 238 -10.37 6.88 15.19
CA ASN A 238 -10.70 6.45 16.54
C ASN A 238 -10.59 4.93 16.72
N GLU A 239 -11.06 4.14 15.75
CA GLU A 239 -10.88 2.68 15.74
C GLU A 239 -9.38 2.31 15.77
N ALA A 240 -8.56 2.95 14.93
CA ALA A 240 -7.12 2.71 14.90
C ALA A 240 -6.43 3.12 16.21
N LYS A 241 -6.82 4.25 16.80
CA LYS A 241 -6.29 4.77 18.06
C LYS A 241 -6.54 3.82 19.23
N ASN A 242 -7.77 3.31 19.33
CA ASN A 242 -8.19 2.43 20.42
C ASN A 242 -7.32 1.17 20.52
N TYR A 243 -6.86 0.65 19.39
CA TYR A 243 -6.03 -0.56 19.32
C TYR A 243 -4.55 -0.27 19.04
N TRP A 244 -4.09 0.99 19.06
CA TRP A 244 -2.74 1.35 18.63
C TRP A 244 -1.65 0.61 19.41
N ASN A 245 -1.69 0.70 20.74
CA ASN A 245 -0.72 0.05 21.62
C ASN A 245 -0.83 -1.48 21.57
N ASP A 246 -2.05 -2.02 21.64
CA ASP A 246 -2.27 -3.46 21.68
C ASP A 246 -1.88 -4.15 20.36
N ALA A 247 -2.12 -3.49 19.22
CA ALA A 247 -1.84 -4.04 17.92
C ALA A 247 -0.35 -3.93 17.51
N LEU A 248 0.38 -2.94 18.01
CA LEU A 248 1.73 -2.62 17.54
C LEU A 248 2.82 -2.65 18.62
N GLY A 249 2.47 -2.53 19.90
CA GLY A 249 3.43 -2.32 20.99
C GLY A 249 4.49 -3.41 21.14
N ARG A 250 4.15 -4.66 20.79
CA ARG A 250 5.14 -5.77 20.73
C ARG A 250 5.82 -5.94 19.38
N MET A 251 5.26 -5.34 18.33
CA MET A 251 5.70 -5.50 16.95
C MET A 251 6.74 -4.46 16.54
N VAL A 252 6.77 -3.32 17.23
CA VAL A 252 7.63 -2.17 16.95
C VAL A 252 8.60 -1.99 18.12
N SER A 253 9.87 -1.72 17.83
CA SER A 253 10.89 -1.47 18.85
C SER A 253 10.63 -0.18 19.65
N GLU A 254 10.19 0.87 18.96
CA GLU A 254 9.77 2.15 19.53
C GLU A 254 8.47 2.59 18.82
N LEU A 255 7.34 2.42 19.50
CA LEU A 255 6.04 2.76 18.96
C LEU A 255 5.88 4.30 18.96
N PRO A 256 5.72 4.95 17.78
CA PRO A 256 5.48 6.39 17.73
C PRO A 256 4.12 6.77 18.32
N ASP A 257 4.03 8.01 18.78
CA ASP A 257 2.77 8.63 19.20
C ASP A 257 1.76 8.63 18.05
N PHE A 258 0.54 8.21 18.34
CA PHE A 258 -0.50 8.04 17.32
C PHE A 258 -0.89 9.37 16.66
N GLU A 259 -1.05 10.45 17.42
CA GLU A 259 -1.44 11.75 16.87
C GLU A 259 -0.36 12.31 15.95
N LYS A 260 0.91 12.11 16.32
CA LYS A 260 2.05 12.43 15.46
C LYS A 260 1.99 11.65 14.15
N VAL A 261 1.74 10.33 14.20
CA VAL A 261 1.62 9.46 13.02
C VAL A 261 0.53 9.95 12.08
N ILE A 262 -0.67 10.24 12.61
CA ILE A 262 -1.80 10.70 11.79
C ILE A 262 -1.49 12.06 11.17
N LYS A 263 -0.88 12.98 11.92
CA LYS A 263 -0.49 14.31 11.41
C LYS A 263 0.50 14.19 10.24
N GLU A 264 1.59 13.46 10.44
CA GLU A 264 2.63 13.28 9.40
C GLU A 264 2.07 12.52 8.19
N LEU A 265 1.28 11.48 8.41
CA LEU A 265 0.63 10.75 7.33
C LEU A 265 -0.29 11.67 6.51
N LYS A 266 -1.05 12.55 7.17
CA LYS A 266 -1.92 13.51 6.50
C LYS A 266 -1.12 14.49 5.63
N GLU A 267 -0.03 15.03 6.17
CA GLU A 267 0.86 15.93 5.44
C GLU A 267 1.45 15.26 4.19
N GLU A 268 2.01 14.05 4.33
CA GLU A 268 2.66 13.34 3.22
C GLU A 268 1.68 12.77 2.20
N PHE A 269 0.54 12.24 2.65
CA PHE A 269 -0.46 11.65 1.76
C PHE A 269 -1.10 12.72 0.86
N PHE A 270 -1.35 13.93 1.37
CA PHE A 270 -1.86 15.00 0.52
C PHE A 270 -0.87 15.46 -0.54
N VAL A 271 0.43 15.38 -0.30
CA VAL A 271 1.43 15.64 -1.36
C VAL A 271 1.32 14.58 -2.47
N VAL A 272 1.14 13.31 -2.11
CA VAL A 272 0.95 12.22 -3.08
C VAL A 272 -0.33 12.42 -3.89
N ASP A 273 -1.43 12.74 -3.21
CA ASP A 273 -2.71 13.00 -3.87
C ASP A 273 -2.66 14.24 -4.76
N GLU A 274 -1.98 15.30 -4.31
CA GLU A 274 -1.70 16.50 -5.10
C GLU A 274 -0.93 16.12 -6.39
N LEU A 275 0.14 15.34 -6.29
CA LEU A 275 0.91 14.90 -7.46
C LEU A 275 0.07 14.04 -8.43
N ASN A 276 -0.84 13.22 -7.92
CA ASN A 276 -1.80 12.47 -8.73
C ASN A 276 -2.79 13.40 -9.46
N LEU A 277 -3.26 14.46 -8.80
CA LEU A 277 -4.07 15.49 -9.46
C LEU A 277 -3.27 16.19 -10.58
N PHE A 278 -1.98 16.47 -10.35
CA PHE A 278 -1.10 17.09 -11.36
C PHE A 278 -0.83 16.22 -12.59
N SER A 279 -0.89 14.89 -12.45
CA SER A 279 -0.64 13.98 -13.58
C SER A 279 -1.85 13.76 -14.49
N HIS A 280 -3.06 14.01 -13.97
CA HIS A 280 -4.30 13.82 -14.72
C HIS A 280 -4.83 15.16 -15.25
N ASP A 281 -5.81 15.09 -16.15
CA ASP A 281 -6.61 16.26 -16.48
C ASP A 281 -7.62 16.49 -15.37
N LEU A 282 -7.58 17.67 -14.75
CA LEU A 282 -8.48 18.02 -13.68
C LEU A 282 -9.89 18.17 -14.26
N GLU A 283 -10.83 17.40 -13.72
CA GLU A 283 -12.27 17.45 -14.06
C GLU A 283 -13.09 17.93 -12.86
N VAL A 284 -14.32 18.38 -13.10
CA VAL A 284 -15.19 18.91 -12.03
C VAL A 284 -15.47 17.87 -10.95
N GLU A 285 -15.61 16.60 -11.30
CA GLU A 285 -15.79 15.50 -10.34
C GLU A 285 -14.64 15.41 -9.32
N HIS A 286 -13.40 15.67 -9.75
CA HIS A 286 -12.27 15.73 -8.83
C HIS A 286 -12.42 16.87 -7.83
N LEU A 287 -12.94 18.02 -8.25
CA LEU A 287 -13.20 19.17 -7.38
C LEU A 287 -14.37 18.91 -6.43
N ASP A 288 -15.40 18.21 -6.90
CA ASP A 288 -16.50 17.74 -6.06
C ASP A 288 -15.97 16.86 -4.93
N ASN A 289 -15.12 15.88 -5.23
CA ASN A 289 -14.53 15.00 -4.23
C ASN A 289 -13.67 15.80 -3.22
N ILE A 290 -12.79 16.69 -3.71
CA ILE A 290 -11.95 17.55 -2.87
C ILE A 290 -12.78 18.46 -1.95
N ASN A 291 -13.94 18.95 -2.40
CA ASN A 291 -14.74 19.91 -1.63
C ASN A 291 -15.68 19.25 -0.61
N ARG A 292 -15.99 17.96 -0.78
CA ARG A 292 -16.89 17.21 0.13
C ARG A 292 -16.38 17.18 1.57
N HIS A 293 -15.06 17.22 1.78
CA HIS A 293 -14.45 17.05 3.09
C HIS A 293 -13.55 18.22 3.45
N HIS A 294 -13.65 18.67 4.71
CA HIS A 294 -12.85 19.79 5.22
C HIS A 294 -11.35 19.49 5.15
N GLU A 295 -10.96 18.21 5.25
CA GLU A 295 -9.57 17.77 5.20
C GLU A 295 -8.92 17.97 3.82
N THR A 296 -9.68 17.83 2.73
CA THR A 296 -9.19 17.97 1.36
C THR A 296 -9.38 19.36 0.78
N GLN A 297 -10.23 20.21 1.37
CA GLN A 297 -10.41 21.61 0.95
C GLN A 297 -9.10 22.41 0.71
N PRO A 298 -8.00 22.23 1.46
CA PRO A 298 -6.72 22.86 1.15
C PRO A 298 -6.18 22.54 -0.26
N LEU A 299 -6.53 21.39 -0.84
CA LEU A 299 -6.18 21.01 -2.20
C LEU A 299 -6.91 21.83 -3.28
N LEU A 300 -8.01 22.53 -2.96
CA LEU A 300 -8.69 23.43 -3.93
C LEU A 300 -7.76 24.56 -4.38
N LEU A 301 -6.93 25.09 -3.46
CA LEU A 301 -5.92 26.09 -3.80
C LEU A 301 -4.85 25.50 -4.73
N ARG A 302 -4.45 24.25 -4.50
CA ARG A 302 -3.47 23.54 -5.32
C ARG A 302 -4.02 23.21 -6.71
N ALA A 303 -5.27 22.77 -6.79
CA ALA A 303 -5.99 22.56 -8.04
C ALA A 303 -6.03 23.86 -8.88
N SER A 304 -6.22 25.01 -8.23
CA SER A 304 -6.13 26.30 -8.91
C SER A 304 -4.73 26.59 -9.48
N GLN A 305 -3.67 26.38 -8.69
CA GLN A 305 -2.28 26.54 -9.14
C GLN A 305 -1.92 25.60 -10.29
N LEU A 306 -2.50 24.39 -10.31
CA LEU A 306 -2.36 23.45 -11.41
C LEU A 306 -3.00 23.96 -12.71
N ILE A 307 -4.23 24.47 -12.61
CA ILE A 307 -4.92 25.09 -13.75
C ILE A 307 -4.09 26.25 -14.29
N GLU A 308 -3.60 27.14 -13.41
CA GLU A 308 -2.71 28.25 -13.79
C GLU A 308 -1.48 27.75 -14.57
N LYS A 309 -0.77 26.75 -14.03
CA LYS A 309 0.40 26.17 -14.70
C LYS A 309 0.08 25.56 -16.07
N LYS A 310 -1.06 24.90 -16.23
CA LYS A 310 -1.49 24.34 -17.53
C LYS A 310 -1.89 25.44 -18.52
N LEU A 311 -2.50 26.53 -18.07
CA LEU A 311 -2.82 27.69 -18.90
C LEU A 311 -1.56 28.41 -19.40
N ASP A 312 -0.48 28.41 -18.63
CA ASP A 312 0.83 28.96 -19.01
C ASP A 312 1.71 27.97 -19.80
N SER A 313 1.21 26.78 -20.14
CA SER A 313 1.98 25.77 -20.87
C SER A 313 2.26 26.17 -22.33
N LYS A 314 3.43 25.75 -22.84
CA LYS A 314 3.76 25.89 -24.27
C LYS A 314 3.02 24.89 -25.17
N LYS A 315 2.41 23.86 -24.59
CA LYS A 315 1.67 22.84 -25.35
C LYS A 315 0.22 23.26 -25.51
N LYS A 316 -0.18 23.51 -26.75
CA LYS A 316 -1.56 23.88 -27.12
C LYS A 316 -2.63 22.96 -26.50
N SER A 317 -2.39 21.65 -26.51
CA SER A 317 -3.34 20.67 -25.98
C SER A 317 -3.56 20.82 -24.47
N GLU A 318 -2.54 21.17 -23.69
CA GLU A 318 -2.65 21.39 -22.24
C GLU A 318 -3.43 22.69 -21.95
N VAL A 319 -3.15 23.77 -22.69
CA VAL A 319 -3.86 25.04 -22.56
C VAL A 319 -5.35 24.89 -22.88
N LEU A 320 -5.69 24.27 -24.02
CA LEU A 320 -7.08 24.06 -24.43
C LEU A 320 -7.86 23.20 -23.43
N LYS A 321 -7.23 22.15 -22.89
CA LYS A 321 -7.83 21.32 -21.84
C LYS A 321 -8.09 22.12 -20.57
N ALA A 322 -7.13 22.93 -20.12
CA ALA A 322 -7.30 23.77 -18.93
C ALA A 322 -8.43 24.81 -19.11
N ILE A 323 -8.56 25.41 -20.30
CA ILE A 323 -9.69 26.31 -20.61
C ILE A 323 -11.02 25.55 -20.54
N LYS A 324 -11.09 24.32 -21.08
CA LYS A 324 -12.28 23.47 -20.97
C LYS A 324 -12.64 23.19 -19.51
N THR A 325 -11.67 22.79 -18.69
CA THR A 325 -11.87 22.57 -17.25
C THR A 325 -12.43 23.83 -16.57
N CYS A 326 -11.82 25.00 -16.80
CA CYS A 326 -12.33 26.28 -16.25
C CYS A 326 -13.79 26.53 -16.68
N THR A 327 -14.11 26.24 -17.93
CA THR A 327 -15.46 26.44 -18.49
C THR A 327 -16.49 25.56 -17.77
N GLU A 328 -16.17 24.29 -17.51
CA GLU A 328 -17.04 23.40 -16.75
C GLU A 328 -17.18 23.84 -15.28
N ILE A 329 -16.09 24.26 -14.63
CA ILE A 329 -16.09 24.81 -13.26
C ILE A 329 -17.06 26.00 -13.14
N VAL A 330 -17.03 26.93 -14.11
CA VAL A 330 -17.95 28.09 -14.12
C VAL A 330 -19.41 27.65 -14.27
N LYS A 331 -19.70 26.69 -15.14
CA LYS A 331 -21.06 26.17 -15.34
C LYS A 331 -21.64 25.55 -14.07
N HIS A 332 -20.82 24.88 -13.27
CA HIS A 332 -21.24 24.25 -12.02
C HIS A 332 -21.43 25.24 -10.85
N GLN A 333 -20.99 26.49 -10.98
CA GLN A 333 -21.11 27.60 -10.01
C GLN A 333 -20.48 27.38 -8.61
N GLN A 334 -20.21 26.15 -8.18
CA GLN A 334 -19.72 25.81 -6.84
C GLN A 334 -18.22 26.10 -6.64
N TYR A 335 -17.43 26.16 -7.71
CA TYR A 335 -15.96 26.23 -7.65
C TYR A 335 -15.37 27.50 -8.24
N THR A 336 -16.17 28.55 -8.39
CA THR A 336 -15.74 29.84 -8.95
C THR A 336 -14.58 30.46 -8.17
N GLY A 337 -14.46 30.19 -6.87
CA GLY A 337 -13.33 30.58 -6.03
C GLY A 337 -11.98 30.04 -6.52
N VAL A 338 -11.96 28.84 -7.12
CA VAL A 338 -10.77 28.22 -7.75
C VAL A 338 -10.30 29.05 -8.95
N LEU A 339 -11.17 29.84 -9.57
CA LEU A 339 -10.85 30.63 -10.76
C LEU A 339 -10.58 32.11 -10.46
N SER A 340 -10.74 32.52 -9.20
CA SER A 340 -10.79 33.92 -8.77
C SER A 340 -9.58 34.78 -9.20
N HIS A 341 -8.40 34.19 -9.36
CA HIS A 341 -7.18 34.88 -9.78
C HIS A 341 -6.78 34.63 -11.25
N LEU A 342 -7.47 33.72 -11.95
CA LEU A 342 -7.09 33.30 -13.30
C LEU A 342 -7.55 34.29 -14.38
N THR A 343 -8.45 35.23 -14.07
CA THR A 343 -8.97 36.23 -15.03
C THR A 343 -7.86 36.98 -15.76
N ARG A 344 -6.76 37.30 -15.06
CA ARG A 344 -5.61 38.00 -15.67
C ARG A 344 -4.89 37.13 -16.72
N ILE A 345 -4.84 35.82 -16.53
CA ILE A 345 -4.24 34.87 -17.47
C ILE A 345 -5.10 34.80 -18.72
N PHE A 346 -6.43 34.67 -18.56
CA PHE A 346 -7.35 34.65 -19.69
C PHE A 346 -7.31 35.93 -20.53
N MET A 347 -7.14 37.11 -19.93
CA MET A 347 -6.92 38.36 -20.67
C MET A 347 -5.66 38.32 -21.55
N LYS A 348 -4.61 37.58 -21.15
CA LYS A 348 -3.42 37.36 -21.99
C LYS A 348 -3.71 36.37 -23.11
N LEU A 349 -4.39 35.26 -22.81
CA LEU A 349 -4.73 34.21 -23.78
C LEU A 349 -5.66 34.70 -24.91
N GLN A 350 -6.51 35.70 -24.66
CA GLN A 350 -7.27 36.39 -25.72
C GLN A 350 -6.39 37.07 -26.78
N LYS A 351 -5.10 37.25 -26.51
CA LYS A 351 -4.10 37.80 -27.43
C LYS A 351 -3.10 36.75 -27.92
N ASP A 352 -3.38 35.47 -27.68
CA ASP A 352 -2.52 34.37 -28.14
C ASP A 352 -2.44 34.34 -29.67
N ARG A 353 -1.31 33.85 -30.20
CA ARG A 353 -1.06 33.73 -31.63
C ARG A 353 -1.81 32.53 -32.22
N ASP A 354 -2.04 31.49 -31.41
CA ASP A 354 -2.85 30.34 -31.82
C ASP A 354 -4.34 30.70 -31.78
N LYS A 355 -5.00 30.54 -32.94
CA LYS A 355 -6.41 30.93 -33.11
C LYS A 355 -7.35 30.14 -32.20
N ASP A 356 -7.07 28.87 -31.94
CA ASP A 356 -7.96 28.01 -31.16
C ASP A 356 -7.89 28.37 -29.67
N ILE A 357 -6.67 28.63 -29.17
CA ILE A 357 -6.47 29.11 -27.78
C ILE A 357 -7.17 30.46 -27.59
N LYS A 358 -6.95 31.39 -28.52
CA LYS A 358 -7.59 32.70 -28.49
C LYS A 358 -9.12 32.59 -28.46
N GLN A 359 -9.70 31.81 -29.37
CA GLN A 359 -11.14 31.62 -29.47
C GLN A 359 -11.72 30.99 -28.20
N ALA A 360 -11.07 29.96 -27.67
CA ALA A 360 -11.51 29.30 -26.43
C ALA A 360 -11.45 30.26 -25.23
N ALA A 361 -10.38 31.07 -25.12
CA ALA A 361 -10.25 32.06 -24.06
C ALA A 361 -11.32 33.18 -24.15
N GLU A 362 -11.64 33.64 -25.37
CA GLU A 362 -12.73 34.60 -25.60
C GLU A 362 -14.10 34.04 -25.20
N GLN A 363 -14.39 32.78 -25.54
CA GLN A 363 -15.62 32.10 -25.14
C GLN A 363 -15.74 31.99 -23.62
N PHE A 364 -14.67 31.58 -22.94
CA PHE A 364 -14.63 31.53 -21.48
C PHE A 364 -14.87 32.92 -20.85
N MET A 365 -14.17 33.95 -21.34
CA MET A 365 -14.33 35.33 -20.85
C MET A 365 -15.74 35.88 -21.08
N HIS A 366 -16.44 35.43 -22.13
CA HIS A 366 -17.85 35.74 -22.32
C HIS A 366 -18.73 35.03 -21.28
N LEU A 367 -18.45 33.75 -21.01
CA LEU A 367 -19.22 32.94 -20.07
C LEU A 367 -19.21 33.55 -18.66
N ILE A 368 -18.04 33.95 -18.14
CA ILE A 368 -17.93 34.53 -16.78
C ILE A 368 -18.54 35.93 -16.62
N ARG A 369 -18.89 36.60 -17.74
CA ARG A 369 -19.53 37.93 -17.74
C ARG A 369 -21.05 37.84 -17.76
N LYS A 370 -21.60 36.68 -18.12
CA LYS A 370 -23.02 36.36 -18.04
C LYS A 370 -23.31 35.80 -16.66
#